data_AF-A0A2G8KIB2-F1
#
_entry.id   AF-A0A2G8KIB2-F1
#
_cell.length_a   1.000
_cell.length_b   1.000
_cell.length_c   1.000
_cell.angle_alpha   90.00
_cell.angle_beta   90.00
_cell.angle_gamma   90.00
#
_symmetry.space_group_name_H-M   'P 1'
#
loop_
_entity.id
_entity.type
_entity.pdbx_description
1 polymer ?
#
loop_
_entity_poly.entity_id
_entity_poly.type
_entity_poly.pdbx_seq_one_letter_code
_entity_poly.pdbx_strand_id
1 'polypeptide(L)'
;MAQLSQTAQEFLQNTFGPMVAVLCSHDAEVIAQKNNLSFVELARPFCRLSSEAHIRDPTGQLHAVRNLRIILTDGNSQPPPVNAVKKKLSDSVSGSQAATKEGETDNVISLGSYDLQLSLVTPWYESYRETYLTEMSPLDHEFLRHHVACILLLTSRPSD
;
A
#
# COMPACT_ATOMS: atom_id res chain seq x y z
N MET A 1 -0.13 13.08 20.60
CA MET A 1 0.65 12.09 19.81
C MET A 1 -0.27 11.53 18.74
N ALA A 2 0.13 11.56 17.47
CA ALA A 2 -0.66 10.93 16.40
C ALA A 2 -1.00 9.50 16.82
N GLN A 3 -2.30 9.16 16.87
CA GLN A 3 -2.73 7.81 17.18
C GLN A 3 -2.33 6.90 16.02
N LEU A 4 -1.17 6.26 16.13
CA LEU A 4 -0.79 5.16 15.24
C LEU A 4 -1.84 4.07 15.44
N SER A 5 -2.78 3.94 14.50
CA SER A 5 -3.83 2.93 14.52
C SER A 5 -3.29 1.50 14.45
N GLN A 6 -2.00 1.34 14.14
CA GLN A 6 -1.29 0.07 13.96
C GLN A 6 0.09 0.15 14.63
N THR A 7 0.56 -0.98 15.14
CA THR A 7 1.93 -1.08 15.66
C THR A 7 2.97 -0.97 14.54
N ALA A 8 4.21 -0.59 14.86
CA ALA A 8 5.30 -0.52 13.87
C ALA A 8 5.53 -1.87 13.16
N GLN A 9 5.38 -2.98 13.89
CA GLN A 9 5.49 -4.32 13.33
C GLN A 9 4.38 -4.60 12.29
N GLU A 10 3.13 -4.28 12.62
CA GLU A 10 2.00 -4.47 11.71
C GLU A 10 2.12 -3.59 10.46
N PHE A 11 2.57 -2.34 10.65
CA PHE A 11 2.84 -1.44 9.54
C PHE A 11 3.87 -2.04 8.57
N LEU A 12 5.02 -2.50 9.09
CA LEU A 12 6.06 -3.11 8.26
C LEU A 12 5.56 -4.37 7.53
N GLN A 13 4.82 -5.23 8.23
CA GLN A 13 4.24 -6.44 7.63
C GLN A 13 3.21 -6.13 6.54
N ASN A 14 2.41 -5.08 6.72
CA ASN A 14 1.39 -4.68 5.76
C ASN A 14 1.98 -3.99 4.53
N THR A 15 3.04 -3.21 4.71
CA THR A 15 3.71 -2.45 3.64
C THR A 15 4.64 -3.32 2.81
N PHE A 16 5.43 -4.20 3.43
CA PHE A 16 6.50 -4.95 2.78
C PHE A 16 6.19 -6.44 2.65
N GLY A 17 4.92 -6.77 2.40
CA GLY A 17 4.49 -8.14 2.14
C GLY A 17 5.04 -8.69 0.81
N PRO A 18 5.13 -10.03 0.66
CA PRO A 18 5.55 -10.64 -0.60
C PRO A 18 4.62 -10.24 -1.75
N MET A 19 5.21 -9.75 -2.84
CA MET A 19 4.46 -9.35 -4.03
C MET A 19 4.33 -10.50 -5.01
N VAL A 20 3.12 -10.67 -5.56
CA VAL A 20 2.79 -11.74 -6.51
C VAL A 20 2.17 -11.11 -7.74
N ALA A 21 2.78 -11.39 -8.90
CA ALA A 21 2.26 -10.94 -10.18
C ALA A 21 1.05 -11.79 -10.56
N VAL A 22 0.04 -11.19 -11.17
CA VAL A 22 -1.10 -11.92 -11.74
C VAL A 22 -1.19 -11.63 -13.23
N LEU A 23 -1.20 -12.68 -14.04
CA LEU A 23 -1.43 -12.60 -15.47
C LEU A 23 -2.75 -13.31 -15.78
N CYS A 24 -3.76 -12.51 -16.14
CA CYS A 24 -5.07 -13.01 -16.52
C CYS A 24 -5.22 -13.08 -18.04
N SER A 25 -5.81 -14.15 -18.56
CA SER A 25 -6.32 -14.13 -19.93
C SER A 25 -7.50 -13.17 -20.06
N HIS A 26 -7.70 -12.61 -21.26
CA HIS A 26 -8.78 -11.66 -21.52
C HIS A 26 -10.15 -12.22 -21.11
N ASP A 27 -10.46 -13.45 -21.51
CA ASP A 27 -11.73 -14.09 -21.20
C ASP A 27 -11.94 -14.31 -19.69
N ALA A 28 -10.87 -14.60 -18.95
CA ALA A 28 -10.94 -14.74 -17.50
C ALA A 28 -11.16 -13.39 -16.81
N GLU A 29 -10.53 -12.33 -17.33
CA GLU A 29 -10.70 -10.96 -16.83
C GLU A 29 -12.14 -10.47 -17.04
N VAL A 30 -12.74 -10.74 -18.21
CA VAL A 30 -14.16 -10.40 -18.50
C VAL A 30 -15.10 -11.10 -17.50
N ILE A 31 -14.81 -12.34 -17.13
CA ILE A 31 -15.60 -13.07 -16.13
C ILE A 31 -15.43 -12.47 -14.72
N ALA A 32 -14.22 -12.00 -14.38
CA ALA A 32 -13.94 -11.35 -13.09
C ALA A 32 -14.57 -9.95 -12.99
N GLN A 33 -14.68 -9.23 -14.11
CA GLN A 33 -15.20 -7.86 -14.19
C GLN A 33 -16.72 -7.72 -14.02
N LYS A 34 -17.45 -8.77 -13.60
CA LYS A 34 -18.89 -8.69 -13.33
C LYS A 34 -19.32 -7.55 -12.39
N ASN A 35 -18.41 -7.06 -11.55
CA ASN A 35 -18.64 -5.93 -10.63
C ASN A 35 -17.77 -4.70 -10.93
N ASN A 36 -17.24 -4.55 -12.15
CA ASN A 36 -16.25 -3.52 -12.52
C ASN A 36 -14.95 -3.57 -11.69
N LEU A 37 -14.62 -4.75 -11.16
CA LEU A 37 -13.38 -5.00 -10.43
C LEU A 37 -12.49 -5.90 -11.28
N SER A 38 -11.21 -5.56 -11.35
CA SER A 38 -10.20 -6.47 -11.89
C SER A 38 -10.09 -7.72 -11.02
N PHE A 39 -9.55 -8.82 -11.56
CA PHE A 39 -9.32 -10.02 -10.76
C PHE A 39 -8.45 -9.74 -9.52
N VAL A 40 -7.43 -8.88 -9.67
CA VAL A 40 -6.54 -8.46 -8.57
C VAL A 40 -7.31 -7.79 -7.44
N GLU A 41 -8.28 -6.93 -7.78
CA GLU A 41 -9.13 -6.26 -6.80
C GLU A 41 -10.12 -7.22 -6.14
N LEU A 42 -10.69 -8.15 -6.92
CA LEU A 42 -11.58 -9.20 -6.42
C LEU A 42 -10.86 -10.11 -5.41
N ALA A 43 -9.60 -10.45 -5.67
CA ALA A 43 -8.81 -11.36 -4.84
C ALA A 43 -8.21 -10.68 -3.60
N ARG A 44 -8.05 -9.35 -3.61
CA ARG A 44 -7.42 -8.56 -2.54
C ARG A 44 -7.92 -8.87 -1.12
N PRO A 45 -9.23 -9.05 -0.85
CA PRO A 45 -9.72 -9.38 0.50
C PRO A 45 -9.21 -10.73 1.03
N PHE A 46 -8.89 -11.67 0.13
CA PHE A 46 -8.44 -13.02 0.48
C PHE A 46 -6.93 -13.14 0.63
N CYS A 47 -6.19 -12.04 0.44
CA CYS A 47 -4.72 -12.02 0.46
C CYS A 47 -4.13 -11.86 1.86
N ARG A 48 -4.97 -11.79 2.91
CA ARG A 48 -4.52 -11.71 4.31
C ARG A 48 -4.74 -13.05 4.99
N LEU A 49 -3.66 -13.71 5.38
CA LEU A 49 -3.74 -14.94 6.16
C LEU A 49 -4.06 -14.60 7.62
N SER A 50 -5.18 -15.11 8.11
CA SER A 50 -5.54 -15.09 9.54
C SER A 50 -4.87 -16.21 10.33
N SER A 51 -4.36 -17.24 9.64
CA SER A 51 -3.60 -18.34 10.24
C SER A 51 -2.12 -17.98 10.40
N GLU A 52 -1.48 -18.64 11.37
CA GLU A 52 -0.03 -18.56 11.56
C GLU A 52 0.67 -19.33 10.43
N ALA A 53 1.55 -18.63 9.70
CA ALA A 53 2.39 -19.22 8.67
C ALA A 53 3.77 -19.56 9.25
N HIS A 54 4.46 -20.54 8.65
CA HIS A 54 5.80 -20.93 9.08
C HIS A 54 6.78 -20.81 7.91
N ILE A 55 7.85 -20.05 8.12
CA ILE A 55 8.94 -19.86 7.16
C ILE A 55 10.19 -20.52 7.72
N ARG A 56 10.96 -21.22 6.88
CA ARG A 56 12.28 -21.75 7.25
C ARG A 56 13.37 -20.81 6.77
N ASP A 57 14.30 -20.49 7.65
CA ASP A 57 15.52 -19.79 7.25
C ASP A 57 16.51 -20.76 6.56
N PRO A 58 17.64 -20.27 6.00
CA PRO A 58 18.66 -21.13 5.39
C PRO A 58 19.31 -22.13 6.38
N THR A 59 19.22 -21.88 7.68
CA THR A 59 19.73 -22.81 8.71
C THR A 59 18.72 -23.91 9.07
N GLY A 60 17.49 -23.82 8.56
CA GLY A 60 16.39 -24.75 8.81
C GLY A 60 15.53 -24.40 10.03
N GLN A 61 15.82 -23.29 10.71
CA GLN A 61 15.02 -22.75 11.82
C GLN A 61 13.65 -22.29 11.32
N LEU A 62 12.60 -22.70 12.05
CA LEU A 62 11.21 -22.36 11.75
C LEU A 62 10.83 -21.04 12.43
N HIS A 63 10.43 -20.05 11.64
CA HIS A 63 9.91 -18.76 12.10
C HIS A 63 8.40 -18.70 11.87
N ALA A 64 7.65 -18.40 12.93
CA ALA A 64 6.22 -18.16 12.84
C ALA A 64 5.94 -16.72 12.39
N VAL A 65 5.13 -16.57 11.35
CA VAL A 65 4.70 -15.28 10.80
C VAL A 65 3.18 -15.22 10.92
N ARG A 66 2.70 -14.30 11.76
CA ARG A 66 1.27 -14.02 11.94
C ARG A 66 0.85 -12.88 11.02
N ASN A 67 -0.42 -12.88 10.62
CA ASN A 67 -1.02 -11.80 9.82
C ASN A 67 -0.30 -11.53 8.49
N LEU A 68 0.24 -12.57 7.85
CA LEU A 68 0.94 -12.42 6.58
C LEU A 68 -0.02 -11.86 5.52
N ARG A 69 0.37 -10.75 4.90
CA ARG A 69 -0.35 -10.12 3.80
C ARG A 69 0.42 -10.33 2.50
N ILE A 70 -0.22 -10.93 1.51
CA ILE A 70 0.28 -11.05 0.15
C ILE A 70 -0.21 -9.83 -0.64
N ILE A 71 0.65 -9.25 -1.47
CA ILE A 71 0.32 -8.10 -2.31
C ILE A 71 0.18 -8.60 -3.75
N LEU A 72 -1.03 -8.55 -4.30
CA LEU A 72 -1.28 -8.88 -5.70
C LEU A 72 -1.14 -7.64 -6.56
N THR A 73 -0.42 -7.78 -7.67
CA THR A 73 -0.26 -6.73 -8.69
C THR A 73 -0.54 -7.33 -10.07
N ASP A 74 -1.19 -6.57 -10.94
CA ASP A 74 -1.36 -6.97 -12.33
C ASP A 74 0.00 -6.97 -13.05
N GLY A 75 0.40 -8.13 -13.56
CA GLY A 75 1.67 -8.31 -14.27
C GLY A 75 1.73 -7.62 -15.62
N ASN A 76 0.57 -7.25 -16.20
CA ASN A 76 0.50 -6.47 -17.44
C ASN A 76 0.51 -4.97 -17.19
N SER A 77 0.37 -4.53 -15.93
CA SER A 77 0.33 -3.10 -15.62
C SER A 77 1.69 -2.45 -15.87
N GLN A 78 1.70 -1.41 -16.70
CA GLN A 78 2.90 -0.61 -16.89
C GLN A 78 3.12 0.30 -15.68
N PRO A 79 4.37 0.45 -15.20
CA PRO A 79 4.66 1.37 -14.12
C PRO A 79 4.25 2.79 -14.53
N PRO A 80 3.59 3.55 -13.64
CA PRO A 80 3.17 4.91 -13.95
C PRO A 80 4.40 5.79 -14.24
N PRO A 81 4.30 6.76 -15.16
CA PRO A 81 5.39 7.68 -15.43
C PRO A 81 5.70 8.50 -14.17
N VAL A 82 6.98 8.79 -13.94
CA VAL A 82 7.48 9.49 -12.75
C VAL A 82 6.73 10.81 -12.49
N ASN A 83 6.33 11.52 -13.55
CA ASN A 83 5.57 12.77 -13.43
C ASN A 83 4.15 12.56 -12.87
N ALA A 84 3.49 11.45 -13.21
CA ALA A 84 2.18 11.12 -12.64
C ALA A 84 2.29 10.77 -11.15
N VAL A 85 3.33 10.04 -10.75
CA VAL A 85 3.61 9.73 -9.34
C VAL A 85 3.89 11.01 -8.56
N LYS A 86 4.74 11.91 -9.08
CA LYS A 86 5.01 13.23 -8.45
C LYS A 86 3.74 14.06 -8.28
N LYS A 87 2.86 14.05 -9.29
CA LYS A 87 1.56 14.72 -9.21
C LYS A 87 0.70 14.12 -8.11
N LYS A 88 0.54 12.80 -8.06
CA LYS A 88 -0.22 12.11 -7.00
C LYS A 88 0.33 12.43 -5.60
N LEU A 89 1.65 12.46 -5.43
CA LEU A 89 2.29 12.86 -4.17
C LEU A 89 1.97 14.31 -3.81
N SER A 90 2.04 15.23 -4.79
CA SER A 90 1.69 16.63 -4.59
C SER A 90 0.20 16.81 -4.23
N ASP A 91 -0.67 16.05 -4.87
CA ASP A 91 -2.12 16.07 -4.64
C ASP A 91 -2.45 15.51 -3.25
N SER A 92 -1.76 14.45 -2.80
CA SER A 92 -1.87 13.88 -1.46
C SER A 92 -1.46 14.88 -0.38
N VAL A 93 -0.35 15.62 -0.56
CA VAL A 93 0.08 16.66 0.38
C VAL A 93 -0.93 17.82 0.41
N SER A 94 -1.37 18.27 -0.76
CA SER A 94 -2.31 19.39 -0.89
C SER A 94 -3.69 19.06 -0.31
N GLY A 95 -4.17 17.83 -0.50
CA GLY A 95 -5.46 17.36 0.01
C GLY A 95 -5.46 17.06 1.51
N SER A 96 -4.29 16.73 2.08
CA SER A 96 -4.11 16.45 3.52
C SER A 96 -3.65 17.66 4.32
N GLN A 97 -3.40 18.80 3.68
CA GLN A 97 -3.55 20.11 4.32
C GLN A 97 -5.03 20.35 4.60
N ALA A 98 -5.59 19.61 5.57
CA ALA A 98 -6.78 20.08 6.23
C ALA A 98 -6.44 21.45 6.80
N ALA A 99 -7.21 22.44 6.36
CA ALA A 99 -7.21 23.79 6.90
C ALA A 99 -6.91 23.73 8.39
N THR A 100 -5.88 24.45 8.82
CA THR A 100 -5.80 24.92 10.20
C THR A 100 -7.20 25.40 10.51
N LYS A 101 -8.03 24.61 11.19
CA LYS A 101 -9.36 25.05 11.55
C LYS A 101 -9.09 26.22 12.46
N GLU A 102 -9.36 27.43 11.96
CA GLU A 102 -9.32 28.64 12.74
C GLU A 102 -10.20 28.38 13.97
N GLY A 103 -9.59 28.07 15.12
CA GLY A 103 -10.31 27.78 16.36
C GLY A 103 -9.85 26.59 17.20
N GLU A 104 -9.04 25.64 16.70
CA GLU A 104 -8.46 24.59 17.56
C GLU A 104 -7.09 25.03 18.10
N THR A 105 -7.13 25.71 19.25
CA THR A 105 -5.99 26.30 19.97
C THR A 105 -5.21 25.26 20.77
N ASP A 106 -4.86 24.10 20.20
CA ASP A 106 -4.31 23.05 21.06
C ASP A 106 -2.80 23.16 21.28
N ASN A 107 -2.05 24.01 20.55
CA ASN A 107 -0.61 24.24 20.79
C ASN A 107 -0.11 25.60 20.27
N VAL A 108 -0.62 26.70 20.83
CA VAL A 108 -0.08 28.03 20.55
C VAL A 108 1.05 28.33 21.53
N ILE A 109 2.27 28.54 21.01
CA ILE A 109 3.43 29.01 21.79
C ILE A 109 3.59 30.51 21.55
N SER A 110 3.29 31.32 22.57
CA SER A 110 3.51 32.77 22.54
C SER A 110 4.97 33.10 22.84
N LEU A 111 5.70 33.60 21.84
CA LEU A 111 7.07 34.08 21.94
C LEU A 111 7.08 35.62 21.88
N GLY A 112 6.74 36.24 23.00
CA GLY A 112 6.75 37.70 23.14
C GLY A 112 5.67 38.37 22.29
N SER A 113 6.00 38.77 21.07
CA SER A 113 5.10 39.51 20.17
C SER A 113 4.43 38.64 19.10
N TYR A 114 4.66 37.34 19.07
CA TYR A 114 4.05 36.44 18.10
C TYR A 114 3.64 35.11 18.71
N ASP A 115 2.54 34.58 18.18
CA ASP A 115 1.94 33.30 18.56
C ASP A 115 2.25 32.27 17.47
N LEU A 116 2.96 31.20 17.83
CA LEU A 116 3.25 30.07 16.95
C LEU A 116 2.22 28.97 17.16
N GLN A 117 1.40 28.70 16.16
CA GLN A 117 0.51 27.54 16.17
C GLN A 117 1.28 26.31 15.67
N LEU A 118 1.62 25.40 16.58
CA LEU A 118 2.28 24.14 16.23
C LEU A 118 1.25 23.04 15.99
N SER A 119 1.34 22.34 14.86
CA SER A 119 0.63 21.08 14.69
C SER A 119 1.49 19.93 15.23
N LEU A 120 1.07 19.32 16.35
CA LEU A 120 1.73 18.12 16.92
C LEU A 120 1.51 16.86 16.08
N VAL A 121 0.67 16.93 15.05
CA VAL A 121 0.40 15.87 14.09
C VAL A 121 0.71 16.39 12.69
N THR A 122 1.18 15.50 11.81
CA THR A 122 1.49 15.84 10.41
C THR A 122 0.67 14.96 9.46
N PRO A 123 -0.65 15.23 9.30
CA PRO A 123 -1.52 14.41 8.44
C PRO A 123 -1.04 14.35 6.99
N TRP A 124 -0.48 15.46 6.50
CA TRP A 124 0.14 15.53 5.18
C TRP A 124 1.29 14.52 5.01
N TYR A 125 2.07 14.28 6.07
CA TYR A 125 3.21 13.36 6.02
C TYR A 125 2.74 11.92 5.98
N GLU A 126 1.69 11.58 6.73
CA GLU A 126 1.10 10.23 6.70
C GLU A 126 0.53 9.90 5.32
N SER A 127 -0.27 10.81 4.75
CA SER A 127 -0.83 10.69 3.40
C SER A 127 0.27 10.61 2.33
N TYR A 128 1.28 11.48 2.42
CA TYR A 128 2.44 11.45 1.52
C TYR A 128 3.18 10.11 1.61
N ARG A 129 3.45 9.63 2.83
CA ARG A 129 4.14 8.37 3.08
C ARG A 129 3.37 7.19 2.51
N GLU A 130 2.07 7.11 2.72
CA GLU A 130 1.23 6.04 2.17
C GLU A 130 1.21 6.04 0.64
N THR A 131 1.06 7.22 0.05
CA THR A 131 1.10 7.40 -1.41
C THR A 131 2.47 7.01 -1.97
N TYR A 132 3.56 7.43 -1.31
CA TYR A 132 4.92 7.09 -1.70
C TYR A 132 5.19 5.58 -1.63
N LEU A 133 4.74 4.93 -0.55
CA LEU A 133 4.91 3.49 -0.37
C LEU A 133 4.07 2.67 -1.37
N THR A 134 2.98 3.21 -1.89
CA THR A 134 2.10 2.53 -2.84
C THR A 134 2.53 2.75 -4.30
N GLU A 135 2.96 3.96 -4.65
CA GLU A 135 3.13 4.38 -6.05
C GLU A 135 4.57 4.36 -6.55
N MET A 136 5.55 4.25 -5.65
CA MET A 136 6.96 4.21 -6.07
C MET A 136 7.29 2.89 -6.75
N SER A 137 7.83 3.00 -7.96
CA SER A 137 8.43 1.88 -8.68
C SER A 137 9.59 1.26 -7.88
N PRO A 138 9.81 -0.06 -7.98
CA PRO A 138 10.99 -0.69 -7.43
C PRO A 138 12.26 -0.03 -8.00
N LEU A 139 13.24 0.24 -7.15
CA LEU A 139 14.59 0.60 -7.59
C LEU A 139 15.36 -0.66 -8.00
N ASP A 140 16.35 -0.52 -8.89
CA ASP A 140 17.15 -1.63 -9.43
C ASP A 140 17.84 -2.50 -8.36
N HIS A 141 18.07 -1.94 -7.17
CA HIS A 141 18.75 -2.60 -6.06
C HIS A 141 17.84 -2.86 -4.85
N GLU A 142 16.52 -2.72 -5.00
CA GLU A 142 15.55 -2.95 -3.92
C GLU A 142 14.91 -4.34 -3.98
N PHE A 143 15.17 -5.20 -3.01
CA PHE A 143 14.56 -6.55 -2.97
C PHE A 143 13.09 -6.56 -2.51
N LEU A 144 12.59 -5.46 -1.92
CA LEU A 144 11.29 -5.43 -1.24
C LEU A 144 10.09 -5.38 -2.19
N ARG A 145 10.30 -4.97 -3.44
CA ARG A 145 9.25 -4.79 -4.45
C ARG A 145 9.48 -5.63 -5.71
N HIS A 146 10.16 -6.75 -5.57
CA HIS A 146 10.24 -7.75 -6.63
C HIS A 146 9.16 -8.81 -6.45
N HIS A 147 8.58 -9.28 -7.55
CA HIS A 147 7.63 -10.37 -7.52
C HIS A 147 8.33 -11.67 -7.12
N VAL A 148 7.82 -12.33 -6.09
CA VAL A 148 8.34 -13.63 -5.63
C VAL A 148 7.60 -14.81 -6.26
N ALA A 149 6.43 -14.56 -6.84
CA ALA A 149 5.62 -15.56 -7.54
C ALA A 149 4.76 -14.92 -8.64
N CYS A 150 4.21 -15.77 -9.51
CA CYS A 150 3.26 -15.38 -10.54
C CYS A 150 2.05 -16.32 -10.55
N ILE A 151 0.85 -15.76 -10.66
CA ILE A 151 -0.42 -16.47 -10.82
C ILE A 151 -0.84 -16.33 -12.28
N LEU A 152 -1.06 -17.45 -12.96
CA LEU A 152 -1.62 -17.49 -14.30
C LEU A 152 -3.11 -17.85 -14.20
N LEU A 153 -3.98 -16.91 -14.58
CA LEU A 153 -5.42 -17.14 -14.57
C LEU A 153 -5.92 -17.39 -15.98
N LEU A 154 -6.55 -18.55 -16.15
CA LEU A 154 -7.15 -19.02 -17.39
C LEU A 154 -8.60 -19.42 -17.12
N THR A 155 -9.47 -19.24 -18.10
CA THR A 155 -10.85 -19.74 -18.05
C THR A 155 -10.98 -20.98 -18.92
N SER A 156 -11.78 -21.94 -18.46
CA SER A 156 -12.19 -23.10 -19.25
C SER A 156 -13.47 -22.85 -20.04
N ARG A 157 -14.08 -21.67 -19.91
CA ARG A 157 -15.24 -21.27 -20.73
C ARG A 157 -14.74 -20.84 -22.11
N PRO A 158 -15.35 -21.35 -23.20
CA PRO A 158 -15.04 -20.86 -24.54
C PRO A 158 -15.42 -19.38 -24.67
N SER A 159 -14.59 -18.62 -25.39
CA SER A 159 -14.92 -17.27 -25.85
C SER A 159 -16.08 -17.36 -26.84
N ASP A 160 -17.25 -16.83 -26.46
CA ASP A 160 -18.40 -16.64 -27.37
C ASP A 160 -18.16 -15.42 -28.28
#